data_AF-A0A7X7TQU0-F1
#
_entry.id   AF-A0A7X7TQU0-F1
#
_cell.length_a   1.000
_cell.length_b   1.000
_cell.length_c   1.000
_cell.angle_alpha   90.00
_cell.angle_beta   90.00
_cell.angle_gamma   90.00
#
_symmetry.space_group_name_H-M   'P 1'
#
loop_
_entity.id
_entity.type
_entity.pdbx_description
1 polymer ?
#
loop_
_entity_poly.entity_id
_entity_poly.type
_entity_poly.pdbx_seq_one_letter_code
_entity_poly.pdbx_strand_id
1 'polypeptide(L)'
;MIKTKIKKQKELENGQKKTKRRIISISNYYIGVRPSDTMSLAIRKLNTYALLFAVGEFVLFTLLNLWDGVIGLLIGTLGMLLGITFIDKSYKNYGIISFGKKKIPKLYVLRYLLYASLFLLSAIVTTEPALGIIGTFLGMINFKVVIFLFAWRWQ
;
A
#
# COMPACT_ATOMS: atom_id res chain seq x y z
N MET A 1 42.09 -9.77 37.73
CA MET A 1 41.94 -9.46 36.28
C MET A 1 41.06 -10.43 35.49
N ILE A 2 40.94 -11.72 35.86
CA ILE A 2 40.20 -12.73 35.06
C ILE A 2 38.67 -12.59 35.16
N LYS A 3 38.12 -12.26 36.34
CA LYS A 3 36.67 -12.08 36.55
C LYS A 3 36.05 -10.96 35.69
N THR A 4 36.82 -9.90 35.39
CA THR A 4 36.35 -8.74 34.62
C THR A 4 36.20 -9.06 33.12
N LYS A 5 37.04 -9.95 32.56
CA LYS A 5 36.92 -10.41 31.17
C LYS A 5 35.69 -11.30 30.96
N ILE A 6 35.40 -12.18 31.92
CA ILE A 6 34.24 -13.08 31.87
C ILE A 6 32.91 -12.31 31.93
N LYS A 7 32.85 -11.24 32.74
CA LYS A 7 31.66 -10.39 32.85
C LYS A 7 31.36 -9.64 31.54
N LYS A 8 32.39 -9.09 30.87
CA LYS A 8 32.25 -8.43 29.56
C LYS A 8 31.80 -9.39 28.45
N GLN A 9 32.28 -10.64 28.45
CA GLN A 9 31.83 -11.65 27.48
C GLN A 9 30.34 -12.01 27.64
N LYS A 10 29.86 -12.16 28.89
CA LYS A 10 28.44 -12.44 29.16
C LYS A 10 27.51 -11.28 28.78
N GLU A 11 27.96 -10.03 28.94
CA GLU A 11 27.19 -8.84 28.51
C GLU A 11 27.11 -8.74 26.98
N LEU A 12 28.18 -9.08 26.26
CA LEU A 12 28.20 -9.16 24.79
C LEU A 12 27.28 -10.27 24.25
N GLU A 13 27.30 -11.46 24.86
CA GLU A 13 26.39 -12.56 24.47
C GLU A 13 24.91 -12.22 24.73
N ASN A 14 24.60 -11.57 25.85
CA ASN A 14 23.24 -11.14 26.16
C ASN A 14 22.76 -10.03 25.23
N GLY A 15 23.65 -9.08 24.86
CA GLY A 15 23.37 -8.08 23.83
C GLY A 15 23.06 -8.71 22.48
N GLN A 16 23.87 -9.69 22.04
CA GLN A 16 23.64 -10.41 20.79
C GLN A 16 22.35 -11.24 20.80
N LYS A 17 22.01 -11.92 21.90
CA LYS A 17 20.72 -12.63 22.06
C LYS A 17 19.52 -11.69 21.98
N LYS A 18 19.61 -10.50 22.57
CA LYS A 18 18.53 -9.50 22.57
C LYS A 18 18.32 -8.94 21.16
N THR A 19 19.41 -8.65 20.44
CA THR A 19 19.38 -8.22 19.03
C THR A 19 18.81 -9.32 18.12
N LYS A 20 19.23 -10.58 18.29
CA LYS A 20 18.72 -11.73 17.54
C LYS A 20 17.21 -11.93 17.76
N ARG A 21 16.72 -11.83 19.00
CA ARG A 21 15.27 -11.87 19.30
C ARG A 21 14.50 -10.73 18.65
N ARG A 22 15.06 -9.52 18.62
CA ARG A 22 14.43 -8.35 17.96
C ARG A 22 14.39 -8.49 16.44
N ILE A 23 15.41 -9.09 15.83
CA ILE A 23 15.44 -9.40 14.39
C ILE A 23 14.38 -10.46 14.05
N ILE A 24 14.26 -11.51 14.88
CA ILE A 24 13.23 -12.55 14.70
C ILE A 24 11.81 -11.97 14.85
N SER A 25 11.60 -11.06 15.81
CA SER A 25 10.28 -10.43 16.00
C SER A 25 9.90 -9.49 14.86
N ILE A 26 10.87 -8.80 14.25
CA ILE A 26 10.64 -7.96 13.06
C ILE A 26 10.42 -8.83 11.81
N SER A 27 11.13 -9.95 11.70
CA SER A 27 10.96 -10.95 10.63
C SER A 27 9.56 -11.54 10.62
N ASN A 28 8.97 -11.84 11.79
CA ASN A 28 7.62 -12.40 11.86
C ASN A 28 6.51 -11.38 11.54
N TYR A 29 6.83 -10.08 11.50
CA TYR A 29 5.87 -9.06 11.06
C TYR A 29 5.77 -8.98 9.53
N TYR A 30 6.71 -9.60 8.82
CA TYR A 30 6.76 -9.62 7.37
C TYR A 30 6.66 -11.05 6.83
N ILE A 31 5.48 -11.34 6.27
CA ILE A 31 5.33 -12.14 5.05
C ILE A 31 5.33 -13.66 5.30
N GLY A 32 4.16 -14.15 5.72
CA GLY A 32 3.72 -15.53 5.54
C GLY A 32 2.86 -15.72 4.27
N VAL A 33 3.11 -14.96 3.20
CA VAL A 33 2.39 -15.14 1.92
C VAL A 33 3.41 -15.60 0.88
N ARG A 34 3.42 -16.92 0.59
CA ARG A 34 4.17 -17.45 -0.56
C ARG A 34 3.57 -16.88 -1.85
N PRO A 35 4.38 -16.48 -2.84
CA PRO A 35 3.85 -15.97 -4.09
C PRO A 35 3.30 -17.13 -4.93
N SER A 36 1.98 -17.30 -4.94
CA SER A 36 1.30 -18.06 -5.98
C SER A 36 1.06 -17.16 -7.19
N ASP A 37 0.97 -17.74 -8.39
CA ASP A 37 0.56 -17.00 -9.60
C ASP A 37 -0.91 -16.54 -9.55
N THR A 38 -1.62 -16.89 -8.48
CA THR A 38 -2.92 -16.39 -8.10
C THR A 38 -2.77 -15.15 -7.20
N MET A 39 -3.50 -14.09 -7.54
CA MET A 39 -3.67 -12.89 -6.73
C MET A 39 -3.97 -13.28 -5.27
N SER A 40 -3.18 -12.78 -4.32
CA SER A 40 -3.33 -13.19 -2.93
C SER A 40 -4.75 -12.94 -2.43
N LEU A 41 -5.26 -13.85 -1.59
CA LEU A 41 -6.64 -13.79 -1.07
C LEU A 41 -6.96 -12.43 -0.42
N ALA A 42 -5.97 -11.82 0.25
CA ALA A 42 -6.10 -10.49 0.84
C ALA A 42 -6.32 -9.40 -0.21
N ILE A 43 -5.56 -9.42 -1.31
CA ILE A 43 -5.72 -8.45 -2.40
C ILE A 43 -7.06 -8.66 -3.11
N ARG A 44 -7.49 -9.92 -3.30
CA ARG A 44 -8.82 -10.21 -3.88
C ARG A 44 -9.94 -9.63 -3.02
N LYS A 45 -9.91 -9.89 -1.71
CA LYS A 45 -10.87 -9.33 -0.74
C LYS A 45 -10.83 -7.80 -0.76
N LEU A 46 -9.64 -7.21 -0.72
CA LEU A 46 -9.45 -5.76 -0.79
C LEU A 46 -10.13 -5.15 -2.01
N ASN A 47 -9.88 -5.71 -3.19
CA ASN A 47 -10.49 -5.22 -4.43
C ASN A 47 -12.00 -5.37 -4.42
N THR A 48 -12.53 -6.50 -3.95
CA THR A 48 -13.98 -6.72 -3.87
C THR A 48 -14.66 -5.68 -2.97
N TYR A 49 -14.15 -5.47 -1.76
CA TYR A 49 -14.75 -4.48 -0.86
C TYR A 49 -14.54 -3.05 -1.35
N ALA A 50 -13.36 -2.71 -1.91
CA ALA A 50 -13.12 -1.38 -2.45
C ALA A 50 -14.07 -1.06 -3.62
N LEU A 51 -14.35 -2.06 -4.48
CA LEU A 51 -15.34 -1.94 -5.53
C LEU A 51 -16.76 -1.73 -4.98
N LEU A 52 -17.14 -2.39 -3.88
CA LEU A 52 -18.45 -2.16 -3.25
C LEU A 52 -18.60 -0.71 -2.76
N PHE A 53 -17.56 -0.14 -2.13
CA PHE A 53 -17.55 1.28 -1.76
C PHE A 53 -17.63 2.18 -2.99
N ALA A 54 -16.83 1.92 -4.02
CA ALA A 54 -16.84 2.69 -5.26
C ALA A 54 -18.19 2.61 -5.99
N VAL A 55 -18.89 1.47 -5.96
CA VAL A 55 -20.25 1.34 -6.52
C VAL A 55 -21.24 2.18 -5.72
N GLY A 56 -21.15 2.20 -4.39
CA GLY A 56 -21.99 3.05 -3.55
C GLY A 56 -21.78 4.55 -3.86
N GLU A 57 -20.53 4.97 -3.97
CA GLU A 57 -20.17 6.35 -4.35
C GLU A 57 -20.58 6.70 -5.79
N PHE A 58 -20.46 5.74 -6.72
CA PHE A 58 -20.92 5.90 -8.09
C PHE A 58 -22.43 6.19 -8.13
N VAL A 59 -23.23 5.37 -7.45
CA VAL A 59 -24.68 5.59 -7.36
C VAL A 59 -24.99 6.95 -6.73
N LEU A 60 -24.31 7.31 -5.64
CA LEU A 60 -24.50 8.61 -4.99
C LEU A 60 -24.20 9.78 -5.95
N PHE A 61 -23.07 9.74 -6.66
CA PHE A 61 -22.68 10.80 -7.58
C PHE A 61 -23.59 10.89 -8.80
N THR A 62 -24.02 9.75 -9.34
CA THR A 62 -25.00 9.71 -10.44
C THR A 62 -26.35 10.31 -10.00
N LEU A 63 -26.84 9.98 -8.81
CA LEU A 63 -28.09 10.54 -8.28
C LEU A 63 -28.02 12.07 -8.07
N LEU A 64 -26.83 12.59 -7.76
CA LEU A 64 -26.57 14.02 -7.58
C LEU A 64 -26.16 14.74 -8.89
N ASN A 65 -26.18 14.05 -10.04
CA ASN A 65 -25.71 14.56 -11.34
C ASN A 65 -24.25 15.06 -11.34
N LEU A 66 -23.39 14.51 -10.49
CA LEU A 66 -21.98 14.87 -10.37
C LEU A 66 -21.09 14.04 -11.32
N TRP A 67 -21.30 14.19 -12.63
CA TRP A 67 -20.66 13.36 -13.66
C TRP A 67 -19.13 13.48 -13.70
N ASP A 68 -18.57 14.67 -13.47
CA ASP A 68 -17.11 14.86 -13.36
C ASP A 68 -16.54 14.09 -12.17
N GLY A 69 -17.28 14.04 -11.05
CA GLY A 69 -16.93 13.21 -9.90
C GLY A 69 -16.97 11.72 -10.22
N VAL A 70 -17.93 11.27 -11.03
CA VAL A 70 -18.01 9.87 -11.52
C VAL A 70 -16.79 9.52 -12.36
N ILE A 71 -16.42 10.38 -13.31
CA ILE A 71 -15.23 10.17 -14.16
C ILE A 71 -13.97 10.06 -13.29
N GLY A 72 -13.80 10.99 -12.35
CA GLY A 72 -12.71 10.95 -11.38
C GLY A 72 -12.70 9.66 -10.57
N LEU A 73 -13.86 9.25 -10.03
CA LEU A 73 -14.02 8.03 -9.25
C LEU A 73 -13.57 6.78 -10.01
N LEU A 74 -13.93 6.68 -11.30
CA LEU A 74 -13.49 5.58 -12.16
C LEU A 74 -11.98 5.61 -12.39
N ILE A 75 -11.40 6.78 -12.68
CA ILE A 75 -9.94 6.95 -12.86
C ILE A 75 -9.19 6.51 -11.60
N GLY A 76 -9.60 7.01 -10.43
CA GLY A 76 -8.98 6.69 -9.15
C GLY A 76 -9.08 5.20 -8.80
N THR A 77 -10.25 4.61 -9.00
CA THR A 77 -10.51 3.19 -8.70
C THR A 77 -9.67 2.28 -9.62
N LEU A 78 -9.71 2.51 -10.94
CA LEU A 78 -8.92 1.74 -11.91
C LEU A 78 -7.42 1.92 -11.69
N GLY A 79 -7.00 3.16 -11.42
CA GLY A 79 -5.61 3.50 -11.12
C GLY A 79 -5.08 2.76 -9.89
N MET A 80 -5.88 2.62 -8.83
CA MET A 80 -5.50 1.82 -7.66
C MET A 80 -5.49 0.32 -7.93
N LEU A 81 -6.45 -0.22 -8.69
CA LEU A 81 -6.45 -1.63 -9.08
C LEU A 81 -5.17 -1.99 -9.86
N LEU A 82 -4.78 -1.15 -10.83
CA LEU A 82 -3.53 -1.29 -11.55
C LEU A 82 -2.32 -1.11 -10.62
N GLY A 83 -2.32 -0.07 -9.78
CA GLY A 83 -1.24 0.18 -8.84
C GLY A 83 -0.98 -1.00 -7.89
N ILE A 84 -2.03 -1.59 -7.32
CA ILE A 84 -1.93 -2.74 -6.42
C ILE A 84 -1.42 -3.99 -7.14
N THR A 85 -1.91 -4.25 -8.35
CA THR A 85 -1.44 -5.41 -9.15
C THR A 85 0.01 -5.28 -9.59
N PHE A 86 0.46 -4.07 -9.97
CA PHE A 86 1.86 -3.80 -10.23
C PHE A 86 2.71 -4.00 -8.97
N ILE A 87 2.25 -3.48 -7.84
CA ILE A 87 2.96 -3.60 -6.56
C ILE A 87 3.11 -5.08 -6.15
N ASP A 88 2.05 -5.89 -6.25
CA ASP A 88 2.09 -7.33 -5.92
C ASP A 88 3.14 -8.08 -6.75
N LYS A 89 3.16 -7.83 -8.07
CA LYS A 89 4.19 -8.38 -8.97
C LYS A 89 5.59 -7.85 -8.66
N SER A 90 5.69 -6.59 -8.23
CA SER A 90 6.96 -5.93 -7.96
C SER A 90 7.56 -6.28 -6.60
N TYR A 91 6.74 -6.69 -5.62
CA TYR A 91 7.22 -7.22 -4.34
C TYR A 91 8.13 -8.45 -4.50
N LYS A 92 8.01 -9.17 -5.63
CA LYS A 92 8.91 -10.28 -6.01
C LYS A 92 10.33 -9.83 -6.35
N ASN A 93 10.55 -8.55 -6.72
CA ASN A 93 11.79 -8.03 -7.31
C ASN A 93 12.28 -6.72 -6.64
N TYR A 94 12.16 -6.57 -5.32
CA TYR A 94 12.57 -5.33 -4.64
C TYR A 94 14.07 -5.03 -4.76
N GLY A 95 14.42 -4.27 -5.81
CA GLY A 95 15.66 -3.51 -5.85
C GLY A 95 15.56 -2.36 -4.86
N ILE A 96 16.37 -2.40 -3.80
CA ILE A 96 16.55 -1.26 -2.91
C ILE A 96 17.56 -0.33 -3.58
N ILE A 97 17.16 0.90 -3.89
CA ILE A 97 18.14 1.94 -4.26
C ILE A 97 18.65 2.52 -2.93
N SER A 98 19.91 2.27 -2.61
CA SER A 98 20.56 2.79 -1.41
C SER A 98 21.22 4.13 -1.74
N PHE A 99 20.62 5.24 -1.30
CA PHE A 99 21.30 6.54 -1.28
C PHE A 99 22.00 6.69 0.08
N GLY A 100 23.23 6.19 0.17
CA GLY A 100 24.00 6.18 1.42
C GLY A 100 23.28 5.41 2.54
N LYS A 101 22.89 6.10 3.63
CA LYS A 101 22.16 5.50 4.76
C LYS A 101 20.65 5.33 4.53
N LYS A 102 20.08 5.99 3.51
CA LYS A 102 18.64 5.92 3.21
C LYS A 102 18.39 4.85 2.16
N LYS A 103 17.61 3.82 2.54
CA LYS A 103 17.12 2.78 1.64
C LYS A 103 15.76 3.23 1.11
N ILE A 104 15.70 3.61 -0.16
CA ILE A 104 14.43 3.95 -0.82
C ILE A 104 14.04 2.77 -1.70
N PRO A 105 12.82 2.22 -1.54
CA PRO A 105 12.35 1.18 -2.42
C PRO A 105 12.20 1.74 -3.84
N LYS A 106 12.81 1.10 -4.86
CA LYS A 106 12.88 1.62 -6.24
C LYS A 106 11.52 2.01 -6.84
N LEU A 107 10.45 1.32 -6.44
CA LEU A 107 9.10 1.52 -6.96
C LEU A 107 8.25 2.50 -6.12
N TYR A 108 8.81 3.00 -5.02
CA TYR A 108 8.11 3.98 -4.17
C TYR A 108 7.88 5.27 -4.95
N VAL A 109 8.88 5.75 -5.68
CA VAL A 109 8.77 6.93 -6.56
C VAL A 109 7.75 6.70 -7.65
N LEU A 110 7.79 5.54 -8.32
CA LEU A 110 6.86 5.21 -9.40
C LEU A 110 5.39 5.21 -8.92
N ARG A 111 5.14 4.77 -7.69
CA ARG A 111 3.79 4.82 -7.09
C ARG A 111 3.26 6.25 -6.97
N TYR A 112 4.07 7.18 -6.48
CA TYR A 112 3.63 8.58 -6.35
C TYR A 112 3.52 9.28 -7.70
N LEU A 113 4.40 8.94 -8.65
CA LEU A 113 4.28 9.41 -10.03
C LEU A 113 2.96 8.94 -10.64
N LEU A 114 2.62 7.65 -10.50
CA LEU A 114 1.33 7.12 -10.96
C LEU A 114 0.16 7.89 -10.34
N TYR A 115 0.18 8.12 -9.02
CA TYR A 115 -0.87 8.86 -8.34
C TYR A 115 -1.00 10.29 -8.86
N ALA A 116 0.12 11.01 -8.99
CA ALA A 116 0.12 12.36 -9.55
C ALA A 116 -0.41 12.38 -10.98
N SER A 117 -0.03 11.40 -11.81
CA SER A 117 -0.53 11.26 -13.18
C SER A 117 -2.04 10.99 -13.23
N LEU A 118 -2.61 10.23 -12.30
CA LEU A 118 -4.05 9.99 -12.23
C LEU A 118 -4.83 11.26 -11.86
N PHE A 119 -4.35 12.02 -10.88
CA PHE A 119 -4.95 13.31 -10.52
C PHE A 119 -4.87 14.30 -11.67
N LEU A 120 -3.72 14.38 -12.34
CA LEU A 120 -3.53 15.24 -13.50
C LEU A 120 -4.44 14.81 -14.67
N LEU A 121 -4.51 13.51 -14.96
CA LEU A 121 -5.39 12.96 -15.98
C LEU A 121 -6.85 13.31 -15.69
N SER A 122 -7.30 13.14 -14.44
CA SER A 122 -8.65 13.51 -14.06
C SER A 122 -8.91 14.99 -14.27
N ALA A 123 -7.99 15.86 -13.83
CA ALA A 123 -8.14 17.31 -13.96
C ALA A 123 -8.21 17.77 -15.43
N ILE A 124 -7.56 17.05 -16.35
CA ILE A 124 -7.55 17.37 -17.79
C ILE A 124 -8.82 16.88 -18.49
N VAL A 125 -9.38 15.73 -18.08
CA VAL A 125 -10.49 15.07 -18.78
C VAL A 125 -11.86 15.57 -18.31
N THR A 126 -11.97 16.07 -17.07
CA THR A 126 -13.24 16.55 -16.51
C THR A 126 -13.48 18.03 -16.81
N THR A 127 -14.74 18.43 -16.96
CA THR A 127 -15.12 19.83 -17.16
C THR A 127 -14.92 20.67 -15.91
N GLU A 128 -15.20 20.11 -14.73
CA GLU A 128 -14.94 20.71 -13.42
C GLU A 128 -13.81 19.97 -12.70
N PRO A 129 -12.55 20.46 -12.78
CA PRO A 129 -11.37 19.75 -12.28
C PRO A 129 -11.43 19.44 -10.78
N ALA A 130 -12.04 20.32 -9.97
CA ALA A 130 -12.15 20.10 -8.53
C ALA A 130 -12.98 18.85 -8.22
N LEU A 131 -14.11 18.67 -8.91
CA LEU A 131 -14.97 17.48 -8.74
C LEU A 131 -14.28 16.21 -9.26
N GLY A 132 -13.59 16.29 -10.40
CA GLY A 132 -12.79 15.18 -10.91
C GLY A 132 -11.70 14.72 -9.94
N ILE A 133 -10.95 15.68 -9.37
CA ILE A 133 -9.91 15.40 -8.37
C ILE A 133 -10.50 14.77 -7.12
N ILE A 134 -11.63 15.27 -6.62
CA ILE A 134 -12.33 14.71 -5.45
C ILE A 134 -12.79 13.27 -5.74
N GLY A 135 -13.40 13.03 -6.89
CA GLY A 135 -13.79 11.69 -7.32
C GLY A 135 -12.59 10.74 -7.38
N THR A 136 -11.49 11.18 -7.99
CA THR A 136 -10.24 10.41 -8.06
C THR A 136 -9.72 10.07 -6.67
N PHE A 137 -9.71 11.05 -5.77
CA PHE A 137 -9.28 10.85 -4.39
C PHE A 137 -10.15 9.80 -3.68
N LEU A 138 -11.48 9.85 -3.83
CA LEU A 138 -12.41 8.89 -3.23
C LEU A 138 -12.18 7.47 -3.78
N GLY A 139 -12.06 7.33 -5.10
CA GLY A 139 -11.74 6.04 -5.72
C GLY A 139 -10.45 5.43 -5.20
N MET A 140 -9.45 6.28 -4.91
CA MET A 140 -8.19 5.84 -4.33
C MET A 140 -8.29 5.54 -2.82
N ILE A 141 -9.01 6.35 -2.04
CA ILE A 141 -9.06 6.25 -0.59
C ILE A 141 -9.85 5.02 -0.12
N ASN A 142 -10.82 4.55 -0.92
CA ASN A 142 -11.60 3.35 -0.64
C ASN A 142 -10.73 2.14 -0.30
N PHE A 143 -9.61 1.96 -1.00
CA PHE A 143 -8.68 0.87 -0.73
C PHE A 143 -8.05 0.99 0.66
N LYS A 144 -7.72 2.19 1.12
CA LYS A 144 -7.21 2.39 2.48
C LYS A 144 -8.31 2.20 3.52
N VAL A 145 -9.50 2.75 3.29
CA VAL A 145 -10.66 2.62 4.18
C VAL A 145 -10.99 1.15 4.41
N VAL A 146 -11.03 0.35 3.34
CA VAL A 146 -11.28 -1.09 3.42
C VAL A 146 -10.22 -1.81 4.25
N ILE A 147 -8.94 -1.47 4.09
CA ILE A 147 -7.87 -2.04 4.95
C ILE A 147 -8.15 -1.69 6.41
N PHE A 148 -8.44 -0.44 6.73
CA PHE A 148 -8.71 -0.05 8.12
C PHE A 148 -9.95 -0.72 8.72
N LEU A 149 -11.03 -0.87 7.94
CA LEU A 149 -12.29 -1.45 8.41
C LEU A 149 -12.26 -2.98 8.51
N PHE A 150 -11.54 -3.66 7.62
CA PHE A 150 -11.68 -5.11 7.43
C PHE A 150 -10.37 -5.90 7.56
N ALA A 151 -9.19 -5.27 7.59
CA ALA A 151 -7.92 -6.01 7.63
C ALA A 151 -7.78 -6.92 8.87
N TRP A 152 -8.36 -6.53 10.01
CA TRP A 152 -8.36 -7.34 11.23
C TRP A 152 -9.12 -8.67 11.10
N ARG A 153 -10.01 -8.80 10.11
CA ARG A 153 -10.82 -10.01 9.85
C ARG A 153 -10.22 -10.92 8.78
N TRP A 154 -9.01 -10.62 8.28
CA TRP A 154 -8.37 -11.36 7.19
C TRP A 154 -7.15 -12.18 7.64
N GLN A 155 -6.97 -12.37 8.95
CA GLN A 155 -6.12 -13.42 9.52
C GLN A 155 -6.64 -14.81 9.13
#